data_AF-A0A318BA44-F1
#
_entry.id   AF-A0A318BA44-F1
#
_cell.length_a   1.000
_cell.length_b   1.000
_cell.length_c   1.000
_cell.angle_alpha   90.00
_cell.angle_beta   90.00
_cell.angle_gamma   90.00
#
_symmetry.space_group_name_H-M   'P 1'
#
loop_
_entity.id
_entity.type
_entity.pdbx_description
1 polymer ?
#
loop_
_entity_poly.entity_id
_entity_poly.type
_entity_poly.pdbx_seq_one_letter_code
_entity_poly.pdbx_strand_id
1 'polypeptide(L)'
;MTCSGPRRRDGADRPLAATFRRNAASFHLSAEHALERHPEGTRYHLAIAIELALKAYLLDRGITDDWNRIQIRHDLVKALRSARRAGFRIEPAGLADLAALLSPFYQTHTIARMPAESIAAANWAQACQIVRTLIDAVEAAATWGEADGGGDRR
;
A
#
# COMPACT_ATOMS: atom_id res chain seq x y z
N MET A 1 30.30 -5.70 5.87
CA MET A 1 28.88 -5.86 5.47
C MET A 1 28.31 -4.46 5.22
N THR A 2 28.26 -4.02 3.97
CA THR A 2 27.72 -2.70 3.63
C THR A 2 26.21 -2.79 3.47
N CYS A 3 25.48 -2.19 4.40
CA CYS A 3 24.05 -1.96 4.26
C CYS A 3 23.83 -0.99 3.10
N SER A 4 23.56 -1.51 1.91
CA SER A 4 23.20 -0.69 0.76
C SER A 4 21.84 -0.05 1.05
N GLY A 5 21.84 1.25 1.36
CA GLY A 5 20.63 2.05 1.48
C GLY A 5 19.84 2.07 0.16
N PRO A 6 18.56 2.53 0.19
CA PRO A 6 17.77 2.67 -1.02
C PRO A 6 18.51 3.59 -2.00
N ARG A 7 18.86 3.05 -3.18
CA ARG A 7 19.45 3.85 -4.27
C ARG A 7 18.33 4.69 -4.85
N ARG A 8 18.35 6.00 -4.60
CA ARG A 8 17.54 6.96 -5.35
C ARG A 8 18.04 6.92 -6.79
N ARG A 9 17.20 6.50 -7.73
CA ARG A 9 17.43 6.79 -9.15
C ARG A 9 17.00 8.23 -9.38
N ASP A 10 17.75 8.96 -10.20
CA ASP A 10 17.35 10.28 -10.68
C ASP A 10 16.05 10.11 -11.48
N GLY A 11 14.92 10.36 -10.82
CA GLY A 11 13.57 10.20 -11.38
C GLY A 11 12.76 9.15 -10.63
N ALA A 12 11.69 9.60 -9.98
CA ALA A 12 10.58 8.75 -9.58
C ALA A 12 10.06 7.98 -10.80
N ASP A 13 9.76 6.68 -10.65
CA ASP A 13 9.12 5.89 -11.71
C ASP A 13 7.61 6.15 -11.71
N ARG A 14 7.25 7.36 -12.14
CA ARG A 14 5.87 7.87 -12.14
C ARG A 14 4.91 7.00 -12.97
N PRO A 15 5.29 6.46 -14.15
CA PRO A 15 4.43 5.54 -14.90
C PRO A 15 4.12 4.24 -14.15
N LEU A 16 5.12 3.65 -13.49
CA LEU A 16 4.91 2.45 -12.69
C LEU A 16 4.10 2.74 -11.43
N ALA A 17 4.39 3.86 -10.75
CA ALA A 17 3.61 4.31 -9.60
C ALA A 17 2.13 4.51 -9.97
N ALA A 18 1.84 5.17 -11.10
CA ALA A 18 0.47 5.34 -11.59
C ALA A 18 -0.22 4.01 -11.90
N THR A 19 0.52 3.02 -12.41
CA THR A 19 0.00 1.65 -12.62
C THR A 19 -0.35 0.99 -11.30
N PHE A 20 0.49 1.12 -10.27
CA PHE A 20 0.22 0.56 -8.95
C PHE A 20 -0.97 1.23 -8.28
N ARG A 21 -1.14 2.56 -8.40
CA ARG A 21 -2.34 3.27 -7.88
C ARG A 21 -3.62 2.79 -8.56
N ARG A 22 -3.63 2.69 -9.90
CA ARG A 22 -4.77 2.13 -10.64
C ARG A 22 -5.11 0.71 -10.20
N ASN A 23 -4.10 -0.15 -10.06
CA ASN A 23 -4.31 -1.53 -9.62
C ASN A 23 -4.83 -1.57 -8.18
N ALA A 24 -4.30 -0.75 -7.27
CA ALA A 24 -4.79 -0.64 -5.90
C ALA A 24 -6.28 -0.27 -5.85
N ALA A 25 -6.70 0.71 -6.67
CA ALA A 25 -8.10 1.11 -6.79
C ALA A 25 -8.98 -0.04 -7.34
N SER A 26 -8.52 -0.76 -8.38
CA SER A 26 -9.25 -1.91 -8.92
C SER A 26 -9.41 -3.04 -7.90
N PHE A 27 -8.36 -3.36 -7.14
CA PHE A 27 -8.43 -4.38 -6.09
C PHE A 27 -9.34 -3.95 -4.95
N HIS A 28 -9.31 -2.68 -4.57
CA HIS A 28 -10.24 -2.15 -3.57
C HIS A 28 -11.70 -2.27 -4.02
N LEU A 29 -12.00 -1.94 -5.28
CA LEU A 29 -13.34 -2.15 -5.84
C LEU A 29 -13.75 -3.64 -5.82
N SER A 30 -12.83 -4.55 -6.13
CA SER A 30 -13.07 -6.00 -5.98
C SER A 30 -13.33 -6.40 -4.53
N ALA A 31 -12.66 -5.77 -3.56
CA ALA A 31 -12.88 -6.02 -2.14
C ALA A 31 -14.28 -5.60 -1.69
N GLU A 32 -14.75 -4.43 -2.15
CA GLU A 32 -16.11 -3.93 -1.88
C GLU A 32 -17.17 -4.87 -2.44
N HIS A 33 -17.03 -5.32 -3.70
CA HIS A 33 -17.95 -6.29 -4.30
C HIS A 33 -17.94 -7.65 -3.60
N ALA A 34 -16.76 -8.08 -3.13
CA ALA A 34 -16.59 -9.34 -2.43
C ALA A 34 -17.17 -9.29 -1.01
N LEU A 35 -17.30 -8.11 -0.38
CA LEU A 35 -17.75 -7.98 1.00
C LEU A 35 -19.13 -8.60 1.23
N GLU A 36 -20.00 -8.50 0.21
CA GLU A 36 -21.37 -9.02 0.26
C GLU A 36 -21.48 -10.52 -0.05
N ARG A 37 -20.51 -11.09 -0.78
CA ARG A 37 -20.66 -12.40 -1.45
C ARG A 37 -19.60 -13.42 -1.06
N HIS A 38 -18.37 -12.97 -0.83
CA HIS A 38 -17.17 -13.78 -0.62
C HIS A 38 -16.21 -13.09 0.36
N PRO A 39 -16.48 -13.14 1.69
CA PRO A 39 -15.71 -12.41 2.69
C PRO A 39 -14.22 -12.82 2.78
N GLU A 40 -13.83 -13.97 2.23
CA GLU A 40 -12.42 -14.33 2.06
C GLU A 40 -11.74 -13.50 0.96
N GLY A 41 -12.46 -13.25 -0.14
CA GLY A 41 -12.00 -12.43 -1.26
C GLY A 41 -11.73 -11.00 -0.84
N THR A 42 -12.58 -10.42 0.02
CA THR A 42 -12.38 -9.06 0.56
C THR A 42 -11.02 -8.91 1.23
N ARG A 43 -10.66 -9.81 2.15
CA ARG A 43 -9.40 -9.74 2.91
C ARG A 43 -8.19 -9.79 1.99
N TYR A 44 -8.23 -10.68 1.01
CA TYR A 44 -7.15 -10.84 0.04
C TYR A 44 -6.99 -9.61 -0.85
N HIS A 45 -8.10 -9.10 -1.38
CA HIS A 45 -8.11 -7.90 -2.19
C HIS A 45 -7.66 -6.64 -1.43
N LEU A 46 -8.06 -6.49 -0.16
CA LEU A 46 -7.59 -5.38 0.68
C LEU A 46 -6.08 -5.45 0.94
N ALA A 47 -5.53 -6.64 1.20
CA ALA A 47 -4.08 -6.79 1.40
C ALA A 47 -3.27 -6.35 0.16
N ILE A 48 -3.70 -6.78 -1.03
CA ILE A 48 -3.09 -6.36 -2.30
C ILE A 48 -3.23 -4.85 -2.50
N ALA A 49 -4.43 -4.29 -2.26
CA ALA A 49 -4.65 -2.86 -2.43
C ALA A 49 -3.74 -2.02 -1.53
N ILE A 50 -3.58 -2.40 -0.26
CA ILE A 50 -2.66 -1.74 0.68
C ILE A 50 -1.22 -1.84 0.19
N GLU A 51 -0.77 -3.03 -0.22
CA GLU A 51 0.60 -3.22 -0.72
C GLU A 51 0.89 -2.31 -1.93
N LEU A 52 0.00 -2.33 -2.92
CA LEU A 52 0.18 -1.58 -4.16
C LEU A 52 0.13 -0.06 -3.92
N ALA A 53 -0.79 0.42 -3.08
CA ALA A 53 -0.87 1.84 -2.74
C ALA A 53 0.42 2.32 -2.05
N LEU A 54 0.95 1.56 -1.09
CA LEU A 54 2.18 1.93 -0.39
C LEU A 54 3.41 1.82 -1.29
N LYS A 55 3.49 0.82 -2.17
CA LYS A 55 4.58 0.72 -3.16
C LYS A 55 4.53 1.85 -4.18
N ALA A 56 3.34 2.26 -4.62
CA ALA A 56 3.19 3.43 -5.50
C ALA A 56 3.75 4.69 -4.85
N TYR A 57 3.39 4.94 -3.58
CA TYR A 57 3.93 6.07 -2.82
C TYR A 57 5.46 6.05 -2.76
N LEU A 58 6.06 4.88 -2.55
CA LEU A 58 7.52 4.74 -2.50
C LEU A 58 8.18 4.99 -3.86
N LEU A 59 7.55 4.53 -4.95
CA LEU A 59 8.00 4.79 -6.33
C LEU A 59 7.99 6.29 -6.65
N ASP A 60 6.94 7.01 -6.24
CA ASP A 60 6.84 8.48 -6.38
C ASP A 60 7.95 9.22 -5.61
N ARG A 61 8.55 8.58 -4.59
CA ARG A 61 9.68 9.13 -3.80
C ARG A 61 11.05 8.66 -4.28
N GLY A 62 11.12 7.99 -5.43
CA GLY A 62 12.36 7.53 -6.07
C GLY A 62 12.92 6.22 -5.50
N ILE A 63 12.12 5.45 -4.76
CA ILE A 63 12.48 4.10 -4.31
C ILE A 63 12.12 3.12 -5.42
N THR A 64 13.10 2.30 -5.84
CA THR A 64 12.92 1.42 -7.00
C THR A 64 11.98 0.25 -6.72
N ASP A 65 11.34 -0.25 -7.77
CA ASP A 65 10.49 -1.44 -7.67
C ASP A 65 11.29 -2.67 -7.22
N ASP A 66 12.53 -2.85 -7.70
CA ASP A 66 13.42 -3.91 -7.22
C ASP A 66 13.62 -3.87 -5.71
N TRP A 67 13.80 -2.67 -5.15
CA TRP A 67 13.92 -2.50 -3.70
C TRP A 67 12.60 -2.86 -3.00
N ASN A 68 11.46 -2.39 -3.51
CA ASN A 68 10.14 -2.74 -2.99
C ASN A 68 9.92 -4.26 -3.01
N ARG A 69 10.22 -4.93 -4.11
CA ARG A 69 10.05 -6.38 -4.28
C ARG A 69 10.96 -7.19 -3.36
N ILE A 70 12.22 -6.79 -3.20
CA ILE A 70 13.17 -7.53 -2.35
C ILE A 70 12.92 -7.26 -0.88
N GLN A 71 12.67 -6.00 -0.51
CA GLN A 71 12.62 -5.58 0.89
C GLN A 71 11.21 -5.69 1.49
N ILE A 72 10.17 -5.25 0.79
CA ILE A 72 8.80 -5.24 1.33
C ILE A 72 8.11 -6.58 1.10
N ARG A 73 8.22 -7.16 -0.11
CA ARG A 73 7.47 -8.37 -0.50
C ARG A 73 5.97 -8.20 -0.16
N HIS A 74 5.37 -9.17 0.54
CA HIS A 74 3.98 -9.18 1.02
C HIS A 74 3.87 -8.77 2.51
N ASP A 75 4.85 -8.03 3.05
CA ASP A 75 4.81 -7.53 4.44
C ASP A 75 4.23 -6.11 4.48
N LEU A 76 2.96 -6.02 4.86
CA LEU A 76 2.22 -4.75 4.89
C LEU A 76 2.73 -3.79 5.98
N VAL A 77 3.16 -4.34 7.12
CA VAL A 77 3.71 -3.54 8.22
C VAL A 77 5.03 -2.91 7.79
N LYS A 78 5.87 -3.66 7.06
CA LYS A 78 7.11 -3.14 6.51
C LYS A 78 6.89 -2.14 5.37
N ALA A 79 5.86 -2.36 4.53
CA ALA A 79 5.44 -1.39 3.52
C ALA A 79 5.09 -0.04 4.18
N LEU A 80 4.23 -0.07 5.19
CA LEU A 80 3.75 1.11 5.90
C LEU A 80 4.90 1.84 6.62
N ARG A 81 5.76 1.09 7.32
CA ARG A 81 6.96 1.64 7.96
C ARG A 81 7.88 2.33 6.95
N SER A 82 8.04 1.75 5.76
CA SER A 82 8.87 2.32 4.70
C SER A 82 8.24 3.61 4.16
N ALA A 83 6.92 3.62 3.94
CA ALA A 83 6.19 4.81 3.51
C ALA A 83 6.30 5.96 4.52
N ARG A 84 6.13 5.67 5.82
CA ARG A 84 6.34 6.65 6.90
C ARG A 84 7.74 7.26 6.86
N ARG A 85 8.77 6.43 6.70
CA ARG A 85 10.18 6.88 6.57
C ARG A 85 10.42 7.71 5.31
N ALA A 86 9.65 7.47 4.24
CA ALA A 86 9.69 8.24 3.01
C ALA A 86 8.85 9.53 3.06
N GLY A 87 8.18 9.82 4.18
CA GLY A 87 7.43 11.06 4.41
C GLY A 87 5.91 10.93 4.35
N PHE A 88 5.35 9.70 4.36
CA PHE A 88 3.90 9.51 4.40
C PHE A 88 3.37 9.87 5.79
N ARG A 89 2.81 11.08 5.93
CA ARG A 89 2.38 11.64 7.23
C ARG A 89 0.86 11.60 7.44
N ILE A 90 0.08 11.56 6.36
CA ILE A 90 -1.39 11.55 6.41
C ILE A 90 -1.84 10.09 6.31
N GLU A 91 -1.63 9.35 7.38
CA GLU A 91 -2.06 7.96 7.48
C GLU A 91 -3.50 7.88 7.97
N PRO A 92 -4.39 7.11 7.29
CA PRO A 92 -5.73 6.85 7.79
C PRO A 92 -5.71 6.17 9.16
N ALA A 93 -6.58 6.61 10.06
CA ALA A 93 -6.76 5.95 11.36
C ALA A 93 -7.11 4.47 11.19
N GLY A 94 -6.46 3.59 11.94
CA GLY A 94 -6.68 2.13 11.87
C GLY A 94 -5.92 1.41 10.75
N LEU A 95 -5.21 2.11 9.85
CA LEU A 95 -4.41 1.45 8.81
C LEU A 95 -3.29 0.58 9.41
N ALA A 96 -2.60 1.07 10.44
CA ALA A 96 -1.57 0.31 11.13
C ALA A 96 -2.09 -1.02 11.72
N ASP A 97 -3.26 -0.98 12.35
CA ASP A 97 -3.89 -2.15 12.96
C ASP A 97 -4.36 -3.14 11.89
N LEU A 98 -4.97 -2.64 10.82
CA LEU A 98 -5.37 -3.45 9.67
C LEU A 98 -4.17 -4.13 8.99
N ALA A 99 -3.07 -3.39 8.80
CA ALA A 99 -1.84 -3.94 8.25
C ALA A 99 -1.24 -5.01 9.18
N ALA A 100 -1.24 -4.79 10.49
CA ALA A 100 -0.76 -5.76 11.48
C ALA A 100 -1.63 -7.04 11.50
N LEU A 101 -2.95 -6.91 11.34
CA LEU A 101 -3.87 -8.03 11.28
C LEU A 101 -3.66 -8.90 10.03
N LEU A 102 -3.50 -8.27 8.85
CA LEU A 102 -3.41 -8.98 7.57
C LEU A 102 -2.00 -9.51 7.27
N SER A 103 -0.94 -8.80 7.69
CA SER A 103 0.44 -9.08 7.28
C SER A 103 0.92 -10.50 7.57
N PRO A 104 0.66 -11.12 8.74
CA PRO A 104 1.12 -12.48 9.02
C PRO A 104 0.60 -13.51 8.01
N PHE A 105 -0.68 -13.37 7.63
CA PHE A 105 -1.33 -14.29 6.70
C PHE A 105 -1.02 -13.96 5.25
N TYR A 106 -0.77 -12.69 4.93
CA TYR A 106 -0.43 -12.28 3.58
C TYR A 106 0.98 -12.74 3.18
N GLN A 107 1.93 -12.62 4.10
CA GLN A 107 3.31 -13.07 3.91
C GLN A 107 3.42 -14.56 3.58
N THR A 108 2.52 -15.38 4.13
CA THR A 108 2.49 -16.83 3.93
C THR A 108 1.46 -17.28 2.90
N HIS A 109 0.78 -16.35 2.22
CA HIS A 109 -0.31 -16.65 1.28
C HIS A 109 -1.46 -17.48 1.90
N THR A 110 -1.74 -17.27 3.19
CA THR A 110 -2.77 -17.98 3.96
C THR A 110 -3.95 -17.10 4.37
N ILE A 111 -4.19 -15.97 3.70
CA ILE A 111 -5.33 -15.08 4.01
C ILE A 111 -6.67 -15.82 4.00
N ALA A 112 -6.88 -16.72 3.04
CA ALA A 112 -8.09 -17.54 2.97
C ALA A 112 -8.28 -18.43 4.23
N ARG A 113 -7.19 -18.74 4.94
CA ARG A 113 -7.18 -19.60 6.12
C ARG A 113 -7.06 -18.82 7.44
N MET A 114 -7.31 -17.50 7.45
CA MET A 114 -7.31 -16.76 8.71
C MET A 114 -8.33 -17.37 9.68
N PRO A 115 -7.98 -17.50 10.97
CA PRO A 115 -8.86 -18.08 11.96
C PRO A 115 -10.03 -17.13 12.25
N ALA A 116 -11.15 -17.69 12.74
CA ALA A 116 -12.38 -16.95 12.98
C ALA A 116 -12.17 -15.76 13.93
N GLU A 117 -11.34 -15.90 14.97
CA GLU A 117 -11.04 -14.78 15.88
C GLU A 117 -10.35 -13.61 15.19
N SER A 118 -9.43 -13.88 14.25
CA SER A 118 -8.77 -12.82 13.46
C SER A 118 -9.72 -12.18 12.47
N ILE A 119 -10.68 -12.94 11.93
CA ILE A 119 -11.73 -12.41 11.05
C ILE A 119 -12.67 -11.50 11.83
N ALA A 120 -13.08 -11.91 13.03
CA ALA A 120 -13.98 -11.15 13.90
C ALA A 120 -13.33 -9.90 14.52
N ALA A 121 -12.00 -9.85 14.60
CA ALA A 121 -11.25 -8.73 15.15
C ALA A 121 -11.32 -7.44 14.31
N ALA A 122 -11.83 -7.50 13.08
CA ALA A 122 -11.97 -6.34 12.21
C ALA A 122 -13.41 -6.17 11.69
N ASN A 123 -13.84 -4.92 11.61
CA ASN A 123 -14.99 -4.54 10.80
C ASN A 123 -14.54 -4.39 9.34
N TRP A 124 -14.91 -5.34 8.48
CA TRP A 124 -14.46 -5.36 7.08
C TRP A 124 -15.04 -4.25 6.21
N ALA A 125 -16.22 -3.71 6.55
CA ALA A 125 -16.75 -2.51 5.89
C ALA A 125 -15.90 -1.28 6.25
N GLN A 126 -15.53 -1.14 7.52
CA GLN A 126 -14.61 -0.09 7.96
C GLN A 126 -13.22 -0.27 7.35
N ALA A 127 -12.73 -1.50 7.21
CA ALA A 127 -11.47 -1.79 6.53
C ALA A 127 -11.49 -1.33 5.07
N CYS A 128 -12.58 -1.54 4.33
CA CYS A 128 -12.75 -0.96 3.00
C CYS A 128 -12.65 0.57 3.02
N GLN A 129 -13.28 1.26 3.98
CA GLN A 129 -13.19 2.72 4.10
C GLN A 129 -11.75 3.18 4.39
N ILE A 130 -11.05 2.52 5.32
CA ILE A 130 -9.64 2.80 5.63
C ILE A 130 -8.77 2.70 4.38
N VAL A 131 -8.95 1.65 3.57
CA VAL A 131 -8.17 1.45 2.34
C VAL A 131 -8.55 2.45 1.25
N ARG A 132 -9.83 2.87 1.15
CA ARG A 132 -10.23 3.98 0.27
C ARG A 132 -9.48 5.26 0.63
N THR A 133 -9.50 5.64 1.91
CA THR A 133 -8.78 6.84 2.40
C THR A 133 -7.27 6.74 2.18
N LEU A 134 -6.67 5.54 2.29
CA LEU A 134 -5.25 5.33 1.95
C LEU A 134 -4.99 5.63 0.47
N ILE A 135 -5.80 5.08 -0.44
CA ILE A 135 -5.65 5.28 -1.88
C ILE A 135 -5.78 6.77 -2.22
N ASP A 136 -6.77 7.46 -1.66
CA ASP A 136 -6.98 8.89 -1.86
C ASP A 136 -5.79 9.73 -1.35
N ALA A 137 -5.24 9.38 -0.18
CA ALA A 137 -4.07 10.05 0.38
C ALA A 137 -2.80 9.84 -0.46
N VAL A 138 -2.62 8.64 -1.02
CA VAL A 138 -1.50 8.34 -1.93
C VAL A 138 -1.64 9.07 -3.26
N GLU A 139 -2.85 9.11 -3.83
CA GLU A 139 -3.13 9.85 -5.06
C GLU A 139 -2.90 11.36 -4.87
N ALA A 140 -3.39 11.93 -3.76
CA ALA A 140 -3.12 13.32 -3.42
C ALA A 140 -1.60 13.56 -3.30
N ALA A 141 -0.87 12.71 -2.59
CA ALA A 141 0.57 12.89 -2.42
C ALA A 141 1.36 12.85 -3.74
N ALA A 142 0.85 12.17 -4.77
CA ALA A 142 1.44 12.16 -6.11
C ALA A 142 1.23 13.50 -6.84
N THR A 143 0.05 14.13 -6.71
CA THR A 143 -0.24 15.41 -7.38
C THR A 143 0.54 16.58 -6.78
N TRP A 144 0.78 16.59 -5.46
CA TRP A 144 1.64 17.60 -4.82
C TRP A 144 3.11 17.47 -5.22
N GLY A 145 3.59 16.25 -5.52
CA GLY A 145 4.96 16.03 -5.99
C GLY A 145 5.23 16.49 -7.43
N GLU A 146 4.18 16.72 -8.23
CA GLU A 146 4.27 17.28 -9.58
C GLU A 146 4.49 18.80 -9.56
N ALA A 147 3.90 19.51 -8.59
CA ALA A 147 3.95 20.97 -8.51
C ALA A 147 5.36 21.52 -8.15
N ASP A 148 6.13 20.79 -7.34
CA ASP A 148 7.47 21.21 -6.88
C ASP A 148 8.60 20.89 -7.88
N GLY A 149 8.32 20.19 -8.99
CA GLY A 149 9.32 19.80 -10.00
C GLY A 149 9.50 20.77 -11.17
N GLY A 150 8.74 21.86 -11.21
CA GLY A 150 8.74 22.84 -12.32
C GLY A 150 9.71 24.02 -12.16
N GLY A 151 10.52 24.05 -11.10
CA GLY A 151 11.42 25.16 -10.79
C GLY A 151 12.86 24.89 -11.18
N ASP A 152 13.34 25.70 -12.12
CA ASP A 152 14.75 26.03 -12.39
C ASP A 152 15.52 25.21 -13.45
N ARG A 153 15.39 25.69 -14.69
CA ARG A 153 16.50 25.76 -15.64
C ARG A 153 16.54 27.18 -16.20
N ARG A 154 17.38 28.04 -15.63
CA ARG A 154 17.96 29.20 -16.32
C ARG A 154 19.45 28.98 -16.53
#